data_AF-H1S3U3-F1
#
_entry.id   AF-H1S3U3-F1
#
_cell.length_a   1.000
_cell.length_b   1.000
_cell.length_c   1.000
_cell.angle_alpha   90.00
_cell.angle_beta   90.00
_cell.angle_gamma   90.00
#
_symmetry.space_group_name_H-M   'P 1'
#
loop_
_entity.id
_entity.type
_entity.pdbx_description
1 polymer ?
#
loop_
_entity_poly.entity_id
_entity_poly.type
_entity_poly.pdbx_seq_one_letter_code
_entity_poly.pdbx_strand_id
1 'polypeptide(L)'
;MPDLLKAAEQGGTVVSNGVSSEDKTDQVIDAEARIKNTTELRDRLRAMLQNARGPLRDVIELERELARVQGELDTINGLRKMLAAQTDRNEVRIDFVARETFVSQRKVSPLRAAVGDIAELFLGSLAMLIRVAAGALPWLLVGVPLLWFALAWRRRRVARRKQAVPASPDGAGPR
;
A
#
# COMPACT_ATOMS: atom_id res chain seq x y z
N MET A 1 15.64 14.25 2.60
CA MET A 1 14.19 14.25 2.30
C MET A 1 13.73 13.27 1.20
N PRO A 2 14.56 12.63 0.35
CA PRO A 2 14.06 11.58 -0.56
C PRO A 2 13.95 10.19 0.09
N ASP A 3 14.69 9.94 1.17
CA ASP A 3 14.79 8.59 1.76
C ASP A 3 13.58 8.18 2.62
N LEU A 4 12.87 9.15 3.20
CA LEU A 4 11.68 8.88 4.02
C LEU A 4 10.47 8.47 3.17
N LEU A 5 10.40 9.00 1.94
CA LEU A 5 9.38 8.65 0.95
C LEU A 5 9.55 7.20 0.48
N LYS A 6 10.80 6.77 0.24
CA LYS A 6 11.11 5.37 -0.13
C LYS A 6 10.81 4.37 0.98
N ALA A 7 11.04 4.73 2.24
CA ALA A 7 10.72 3.87 3.37
C ALA A 7 9.20 3.67 3.57
N ALA A 8 8.39 4.70 3.27
CA ALA A 8 6.94 4.61 3.34
C ALA A 8 6.33 3.78 2.20
N GLU A 9 6.89 3.84 0.99
CA GLU A 9 6.41 3.05 -0.16
C GLU A 9 6.64 1.54 -0.03
N GLN A 10 7.67 1.12 0.73
CA GLN A 10 8.01 -0.30 0.88
C GLN A 10 7.18 -1.04 1.95
N GLY A 11 6.42 -0.33 2.79
CA GLY A 11 5.70 -0.92 3.93
C GLY A 11 4.16 -0.89 3.88
N GLY A 12 3.55 -0.08 3.00
CA GLY A 12 2.09 0.01 2.94
C GLY A 12 1.60 1.08 2.00
N THR A 13 0.59 0.73 1.20
CA THR A 13 -0.06 1.67 0.27
C THR A 13 -0.64 2.84 1.06
N VAL A 14 -0.11 4.05 0.85
CA VAL A 14 -0.59 5.31 1.44
C VAL A 14 -2.00 5.57 0.91
N VAL A 15 -3.02 5.49 1.77
CA VAL A 15 -4.45 5.60 1.38
C VAL A 15 -4.98 7.04 1.44
N SER A 16 -4.29 7.97 2.07
CA SER A 16 -4.69 9.39 2.01
C SER A 16 -3.53 10.26 2.45
N ASN A 17 -3.19 11.26 1.63
CA ASN A 17 -2.23 12.29 1.98
C ASN A 17 -3.03 13.60 2.10
N GLY A 18 -3.59 13.85 3.29
CA GLY A 18 -4.26 15.10 3.60
C GLY A 18 -3.24 16.14 4.05
N VAL A 19 -2.67 16.90 3.12
CA VAL A 19 -1.83 18.06 3.48
C VAL A 19 -2.77 19.21 3.82
N SER A 20 -3.18 19.28 5.09
CA SER A 20 -3.83 20.48 5.65
C SER A 20 -2.75 21.48 6.04
N SER A 21 -2.30 22.29 5.08
CA SER A 21 -1.48 23.46 5.38
C SER A 21 -2.42 24.61 5.76
N GLU A 22 -2.71 24.76 7.06
CA GLU A 22 -3.41 25.95 7.55
C GLU A 22 -2.40 27.09 7.64
N ASP A 23 -2.41 27.98 6.67
CA ASP A 23 -1.49 29.11 6.62
C ASP A 23 -1.87 30.12 7.73
N LYS A 24 -1.08 30.15 8.80
CA LYS A 24 -1.24 31.07 9.93
C LYS A 24 -0.52 32.40 9.72
N THR A 25 0.08 32.63 8.54
CA THR A 25 0.81 33.88 8.21
C THR A 25 -0.09 35.10 8.36
N ASP A 26 -1.34 35.02 7.90
CA ASP A 26 -2.33 36.10 8.03
C ASP A 26 -2.59 36.47 9.50
N GLN A 27 -2.67 35.48 10.39
CA GLN A 27 -2.90 35.70 11.82
C GLN A 27 -1.71 36.37 12.51
N VAL A 28 -0.49 36.09 12.06
CA VAL A 28 0.73 36.74 12.56
C VAL A 28 0.78 38.20 12.10
N ILE A 29 0.49 38.47 10.83
CA ILE A 29 0.45 39.83 10.27
C ILE A 29 -0.60 40.68 11.00
N ASP A 30 -1.80 40.14 11.23
CA ASP A 30 -2.86 40.83 11.97
C ASP A 30 -2.44 41.15 13.41
N ALA A 31 -1.77 40.21 14.09
CA ALA A 31 -1.25 40.43 15.44
C ALA A 31 -0.18 41.53 15.47
N GLU A 32 0.72 41.58 14.47
CA GLU A 32 1.73 42.63 14.36
C GLU A 32 1.12 44.02 14.11
N ALA A 33 0.12 44.10 13.22
CA ALA A 33 -0.61 45.35 12.99
C ALA A 33 -1.28 45.84 14.28
N ARG A 34 -1.87 44.93 15.06
CA ARG A 34 -2.50 45.27 16.34
C ARG A 34 -1.47 45.72 17.38
N ILE A 35 -0.34 45.02 17.50
CA ILE A 35 0.78 45.42 18.38
C ILE A 35 1.25 46.84 18.03
N LYS A 36 1.44 47.14 16.74
CA LYS A 36 1.88 48.47 16.29
C LYS A 36 0.90 49.56 16.73
N ASN A 37 -0.39 49.38 16.46
CA ASN A 37 -1.42 50.36 16.83
C ASN A 37 -1.48 50.59 18.35
N THR A 38 -1.45 49.52 19.15
CA THR A 38 -1.51 49.62 20.61
C THR A 38 -0.21 50.23 21.18
N THR A 39 0.94 49.99 20.55
CA THR A 39 2.22 50.63 20.88
C THR A 39 2.17 52.13 20.66
N GLU A 40 1.66 52.58 19.51
CA GLU A 40 1.48 54.01 19.24
C GLU A 40 0.54 54.67 20.26
N LEU A 41 -0.56 54.00 20.63
CA LEU A 41 -1.47 54.51 21.67
C LEU A 41 -0.77 54.63 23.02
N ARG A 42 -0.02 53.60 23.44
CA ARG A 42 0.78 53.63 24.68
C ARG A 42 1.76 54.80 24.66
N ASP A 43 2.45 55.02 23.56
CA ASP A 43 3.46 56.08 23.46
C ASP A 43 2.83 57.47 23.50
N ARG A 44 1.65 57.65 22.86
CA ARG A 44 0.86 58.88 22.99
C ARG A 44 0.39 59.12 24.43
N LEU A 45 -0.14 58.08 25.10
CA LEU A 45 -0.55 58.16 26.51
C LEU A 45 0.62 58.50 27.43
N ARG A 46 1.79 57.87 27.20
CA ARG A 46 3.02 58.16 27.94
C ARG A 46 3.49 59.59 27.73
N ALA A 47 3.43 60.10 26.49
CA ALA A 47 3.78 61.49 26.20
C ALA A 47 2.81 62.48 26.85
N MET A 48 1.51 62.17 26.87
CA MET A 48 0.51 62.95 27.60
C MET A 48 0.77 62.94 29.10
N LEU A 49 1.16 61.80 29.68
CA LEU A 49 1.52 61.67 31.10
C LEU A 49 2.75 62.52 31.46
N GLN A 50 3.79 62.50 30.62
CA GLN A 50 5.01 63.29 30.82
C GLN A 50 4.75 64.80 30.80
N ASN A 51 3.77 65.24 30.01
CA ASN A 51 3.41 66.65 29.87
C ASN A 51 2.20 67.04 30.73
N ALA A 52 1.69 66.13 31.56
CA ALA A 52 0.51 66.37 32.36
C ALA A 52 0.81 67.44 33.43
N ARG A 53 0.17 68.60 33.30
CA ARG A 53 0.19 69.70 34.30
C ARG A 53 -1.16 69.90 34.99
N GLY A 54 -2.05 68.92 34.86
CA GLY A 54 -3.43 68.95 35.37
C GLY A 54 -3.59 68.46 36.81
N PRO A 55 -4.83 68.37 37.31
CA PRO A 55 -5.13 67.84 38.65
C PRO A 55 -4.69 66.37 38.78
N LEU A 56 -4.29 65.96 39.99
CA LEU A 56 -3.79 64.61 40.29
C LEU A 56 -4.74 63.49 39.82
N ARG A 57 -6.05 63.76 39.84
CA ARG A 57 -7.06 62.81 39.36
C ARG A 57 -6.87 62.43 37.89
N ASP A 58 -6.59 63.41 37.04
CA ASP A 58 -6.40 63.20 35.60
C ASP A 58 -5.13 62.38 35.35
N VAL A 59 -4.07 62.61 36.13
CA VAL A 59 -2.82 61.85 36.07
C VAL A 59 -3.05 60.39 36.44
N ILE A 60 -3.78 60.12 37.53
CA ILE A 60 -4.11 58.75 37.96
C ILE A 60 -4.98 58.04 36.92
N GLU A 61 -5.97 58.73 36.35
CA GLU A 61 -6.80 58.17 35.28
C GLU A 61 -5.94 57.80 34.05
N LEU A 62 -4.98 58.65 33.68
CA LEU A 62 -4.05 58.40 32.58
C LEU A 62 -3.08 57.23 32.86
N GLU A 63 -2.58 57.10 34.09
CA GLU A 63 -1.74 55.96 34.51
C GLU A 63 -2.51 54.64 34.46
N ARG A 64 -3.77 54.62 34.92
CA ARG A 64 -4.64 53.44 34.83
C ARG A 64 -4.87 53.04 33.38
N GLU A 65 -5.08 54.03 32.53
CA GLU A 65 -5.27 53.81 31.10
C GLU A 65 -4.00 53.24 30.46
N LEU A 66 -2.84 53.82 30.78
CA LEU A 66 -1.54 53.33 30.31
C LEU A 66 -1.28 51.88 30.76
N ALA A 67 -1.60 51.55 32.02
CA ALA A 67 -1.47 50.19 32.55
C ALA A 67 -2.39 49.20 31.81
N ARG A 68 -3.62 49.61 31.49
CA ARG A 68 -4.56 48.80 30.71
C ARG A 68 -4.03 48.51 29.31
N VAL A 69 -3.55 49.55 28.61
CA VAL A 69 -2.97 49.45 27.27
C VAL A 69 -1.70 48.58 27.27
N GLN A 70 -0.86 48.71 28.30
CA GLN A 70 0.33 47.86 28.46
C GLN A 70 -0.06 46.38 28.64
N GLY A 71 -1.08 46.09 29.47
CA GLY A 71 -1.58 44.72 29.64
C GLY A 71 -2.16 44.12 28.36
N GLU A 72 -2.86 44.91 27.55
CA GLU A 72 -3.32 44.47 26.23
C GLU A 72 -2.14 44.17 25.29
N LEU A 73 -1.12 45.04 25.28
CA LEU A 73 0.12 44.80 24.52
C LEU A 73 0.81 43.50 24.90
N ASP A 74 0.94 43.23 26.19
CA ASP A 74 1.61 42.02 26.69
C ASP A 74 0.82 40.76 26.28
N THR A 75 -0.51 40.85 26.31
CA THR A 75 -1.41 39.78 25.85
C THR A 75 -1.22 39.48 24.37
N ILE A 76 -1.25 40.51 23.51
CA ILE A 76 -1.08 40.33 22.05
C ILE A 76 0.34 39.85 21.72
N ASN A 77 1.36 40.36 22.40
CA ASN A 77 2.74 39.88 22.25
C ASN A 77 2.89 38.41 22.65
N GLY A 78 2.20 37.96 23.70
CA GLY A 78 2.14 36.56 24.10
C GLY A 78 1.52 35.68 23.02
N LEU A 79 0.37 36.10 22.48
CA LEU A 79 -0.30 35.39 21.38
C LEU A 79 0.60 35.29 20.13
N ARG A 80 1.24 36.40 19.72
CA ARG A 80 2.15 36.41 18.57
C ARG A 80 3.31 35.43 18.76
N LYS A 81 3.92 35.38 19.95
CA LYS A 81 5.00 34.42 20.26
C LYS A 81 4.53 32.97 20.16
N MET A 82 3.31 32.69 20.63
CA MET A 82 2.71 31.35 20.51
C MET A 82 2.47 30.98 19.04
N LEU A 83 1.89 31.88 18.24
CA LEU A 83 1.64 31.65 16.81
C LEU A 83 2.95 31.48 16.02
N ALA A 84 3.98 32.27 16.34
CA ALA A 84 5.31 32.11 15.75
C ALA A 84 5.92 30.73 16.09
N ALA A 85 5.82 30.30 17.35
CA ALA A 85 6.30 28.99 17.79
C ALA A 85 5.53 27.81 17.15
N GLN A 86 4.28 28.02 16.73
CA GLN A 86 3.50 27.02 15.98
C GLN A 86 3.86 27.01 14.49
N THR A 87 4.13 28.17 13.89
CA THR A 87 4.50 28.29 12.47
C THR A 87 5.90 27.72 12.19
N ASP A 88 6.87 27.92 13.10
CA ASP A 88 8.19 27.28 13.03
C ASP A 88 8.10 25.75 13.17
N ARG A 89 7.00 25.25 13.76
CA ARG A 89 6.77 23.82 13.96
C ARG A 89 6.08 23.26 12.72
N ASN A 90 6.89 22.79 11.78
CA ASN A 90 6.44 22.02 10.62
C ASN A 90 5.76 20.72 11.08
N GLU A 91 4.46 20.77 11.35
CA GLU A 91 3.68 19.67 11.93
C GLU A 91 3.39 18.62 10.83
N VAL A 92 4.35 17.74 10.57
CA VAL A 92 4.12 16.55 9.73
C VAL A 92 3.32 15.53 10.56
N ARG A 93 1.99 15.65 10.55
CA ARG A 93 1.09 14.65 11.12
C ARG A 93 0.99 13.46 10.16
N ILE A 94 1.78 12.42 10.42
CA ILE A 94 1.67 11.14 9.71
C ILE A 94 0.65 10.28 10.45
N ASP A 95 -0.60 10.30 9.99
CA ASP A 95 -1.62 9.37 10.46
C ASP A 95 -1.36 8.00 9.84
N PHE A 96 -0.67 7.14 10.58
CA PHE A 96 -0.54 5.73 10.23
C PHE A 96 -1.88 5.04 10.49
N VAL A 97 -2.75 5.02 9.47
CA VAL A 97 -3.78 3.99 9.40
C VAL A 97 -3.04 2.69 9.11
N ALA A 98 -2.77 1.91 10.15
CA ALA A 98 -2.43 0.52 9.96
C ALA A 98 -3.51 -0.04 9.05
N ARG A 99 -3.13 -0.42 7.82
CA ARG A 99 -3.93 -1.36 7.07
C ARG A 99 -3.94 -2.56 7.99
N GLU A 100 -5.02 -2.72 8.77
CA GLU A 100 -5.50 -4.04 9.07
C GLU A 100 -5.42 -4.71 7.72
N THR A 101 -4.44 -5.60 7.55
CA THR A 101 -4.57 -6.63 6.57
C THR A 101 -5.84 -7.32 7.03
N PHE A 102 -6.96 -6.83 6.50
CA PHE A 102 -8.08 -7.63 6.15
C PHE A 102 -7.47 -8.75 5.30
N VAL A 103 -6.85 -9.76 5.95
CA VAL A 103 -7.30 -11.13 5.72
C VAL A 103 -8.78 -10.95 5.83
N SER A 104 -9.42 -10.81 4.68
CA SER A 104 -10.74 -10.24 4.61
C SER A 104 -11.59 -11.07 5.55
N GLN A 105 -11.91 -10.52 6.72
CA GLN A 105 -13.18 -10.78 7.36
C GLN A 105 -14.28 -10.11 6.53
N ARG A 106 -14.23 -10.30 5.20
CA ARG A 106 -15.44 -10.64 4.49
C ARG A 106 -15.99 -11.78 5.32
N LYS A 107 -17.16 -11.61 5.90
CA LYS A 107 -17.93 -12.70 6.51
C LYS A 107 -18.28 -13.72 5.42
N VAL A 108 -17.28 -14.33 4.77
CA VAL A 108 -17.41 -15.65 4.21
C VAL A 108 -17.38 -16.55 5.43
N SER A 109 -18.51 -17.19 5.70
CA SER A 109 -18.59 -18.23 6.73
C SER A 109 -17.35 -19.14 6.61
N PRO A 110 -16.73 -19.58 7.72
CA PRO A 110 -15.59 -20.52 7.69
C PRO A 110 -15.88 -21.76 6.83
N LEU A 111 -17.16 -22.11 6.69
CA LEU A 111 -17.62 -23.17 5.80
C LEU A 111 -17.39 -22.86 4.30
N ARG A 112 -17.58 -21.61 3.86
CA ARG A 112 -17.34 -21.21 2.46
C ARG A 112 -15.85 -21.13 2.12
N ALA A 113 -15.01 -20.73 3.07
CA ALA A 113 -13.56 -20.74 2.90
C ALA A 113 -13.06 -22.20 2.75
N ALA A 114 -13.49 -23.09 3.64
CA ALA A 114 -13.14 -24.52 3.56
C ALA A 114 -13.61 -25.18 2.25
N VAL A 115 -14.80 -24.81 1.73
CA VAL A 115 -15.28 -25.31 0.43
C VAL A 115 -14.40 -24.82 -0.72
N GLY A 116 -13.89 -23.59 -0.66
CA GLY A 116 -12.95 -23.05 -1.65
C GLY A 116 -11.64 -23.83 -1.67
N ASP A 117 -11.05 -24.06 -0.49
CA ASP A 117 -9.79 -24.79 -0.35
C ASP A 117 -9.91 -26.24 -0.86
N ILE A 118 -11.04 -26.91 -0.55
CA ILE A 118 -11.32 -28.28 -1.04
C ILE A 118 -11.51 -28.29 -2.56
N ALA A 119 -12.18 -27.29 -3.12
CA ALA A 119 -12.40 -27.19 -4.56
C ALA A 119 -11.09 -27.00 -5.32
N GLU A 120 -10.16 -26.19 -4.78
CA GLU A 120 -8.84 -25.98 -5.38
C GLU A 120 -7.98 -27.25 -5.38
N LEU A 121 -8.02 -28.02 -4.29
CA LEU A 121 -7.38 -29.34 -4.22
C LEU A 121 -7.97 -30.32 -5.24
N PHE A 122 -9.30 -30.32 -5.42
CA PHE A 122 -10.00 -31.15 -6.41
C PHE A 122 -9.63 -30.78 -7.85
N LEU A 123 -9.64 -29.48 -8.17
CA LEU A 123 -9.25 -28.99 -9.49
C LEU A 123 -7.78 -29.26 -9.77
N GLY A 124 -6.91 -29.12 -8.76
CA GLY A 124 -5.50 -29.47 -8.86
C GLY A 124 -5.29 -30.97 -9.17
N SER A 125 -6.04 -31.85 -8.50
CA SER A 125 -6.01 -33.29 -8.77
C SER A 125 -6.50 -33.63 -10.19
N LEU A 126 -7.59 -33.00 -10.64
CA LEU A 126 -8.12 -33.19 -12.00
C LEU A 126 -7.14 -32.67 -13.06
N ALA A 127 -6.54 -31.50 -12.85
CA ALA A 127 -5.53 -30.93 -13.72
C ALA A 127 -4.27 -31.81 -13.81
N MET A 128 -3.87 -32.43 -12.70
CA MET A 128 -2.77 -33.41 -12.68
C MET A 128 -3.11 -34.63 -13.54
N LEU A 129 -4.32 -35.17 -13.41
CA LEU A 129 -4.77 -36.32 -14.21
C LEU A 129 -4.79 -35.99 -15.71
N ILE A 130 -5.29 -34.80 -16.08
CA ILE A 130 -5.29 -34.31 -17.46
C ILE A 130 -3.85 -34.15 -17.98
N ARG A 131 -2.93 -33.61 -17.19
CA ARG A 131 -1.51 -33.50 -17.59
C ARG A 131 -0.87 -34.87 -17.83
N VAL A 132 -1.12 -35.85 -16.97
CA VAL A 132 -0.62 -37.21 -17.14
C VAL A 132 -1.23 -37.85 -18.39
N ALA A 133 -2.54 -37.69 -18.61
CA ALA A 133 -3.21 -38.18 -19.81
C ALA A 133 -2.68 -37.52 -21.10
N ALA A 134 -2.49 -36.20 -21.09
CA ALA A 134 -1.91 -35.45 -22.20
C ALA A 134 -0.45 -35.86 -22.47
N GLY A 135 0.33 -36.11 -21.41
CA GLY A 135 1.71 -36.61 -21.51
C GLY A 135 1.81 -38.06 -21.99
N ALA A 136 0.77 -38.88 -21.75
CA ALA A 136 0.69 -40.25 -22.23
C ALA A 136 0.22 -40.34 -23.70
N LEU A 137 -0.42 -39.30 -24.24
CA LEU A 137 -0.94 -39.26 -25.61
C LEU A 137 0.12 -39.55 -26.71
N PRO A 138 1.34 -38.95 -26.66
CA PRO A 138 2.40 -39.28 -27.61
C PRO A 138 2.85 -40.74 -27.50
N TRP A 139 2.92 -41.28 -26.28
CA TRP A 139 3.29 -42.69 -26.03
C TRP A 139 2.23 -43.66 -26.54
N LEU A 140 0.95 -43.29 -26.47
CA LEU A 140 -0.16 -44.08 -27.01
C LEU A 140 -0.15 -44.09 -28.55
N LEU A 141 0.10 -42.93 -29.17
CA LEU A 141 0.21 -42.78 -30.63
C LEU A 141 1.40 -43.55 -31.22
N VAL A 142 2.54 -43.61 -30.53
CA VAL A 142 3.72 -44.34 -31.00
C VAL A 142 3.71 -45.81 -30.56
N GLY A 143 3.27 -46.08 -29.33
CA GLY A 143 3.29 -47.41 -28.72
C GLY A 143 2.31 -48.39 -29.36
N VAL A 144 1.07 -47.96 -29.65
CA VAL A 144 0.03 -48.82 -30.26
C VAL A 144 0.45 -49.37 -31.64
N PRO A 145 0.90 -48.55 -32.61
CA PRO A 145 1.33 -49.07 -33.91
C PRO A 145 2.61 -49.90 -33.81
N LEU A 146 3.55 -49.56 -32.92
CA LEU A 146 4.77 -50.36 -32.72
C LEU A 146 4.46 -51.76 -32.17
N LEU A 147 3.54 -51.84 -31.21
CA LEU A 147 3.11 -53.10 -30.59
C LEU A 147 2.26 -53.93 -31.56
N TRP A 148 1.39 -53.29 -32.35
CA TRP A 148 0.66 -53.95 -33.44
C TRP A 148 1.58 -54.49 -34.53
N PHE A 149 2.58 -53.70 -34.95
CA PHE A 149 3.59 -54.11 -35.92
C PHE A 149 4.42 -55.28 -35.38
N ALA A 150 4.87 -55.24 -34.13
CA ALA A 150 5.61 -56.33 -33.49
C ALA A 150 4.79 -57.63 -33.40
N LEU A 151 3.50 -57.56 -33.05
CA LEU A 151 2.59 -58.71 -33.04
C LEU A 151 2.33 -59.25 -34.45
N ALA A 152 2.11 -58.37 -35.43
CA ALA A 152 1.89 -58.74 -36.83
C ALA A 152 3.14 -59.41 -37.43
N TRP A 153 4.33 -58.90 -37.12
CA TRP A 153 5.61 -59.51 -37.52
C TRP A 153 5.84 -60.87 -36.87
N ARG A 154 5.53 -61.02 -35.58
CA ARG A 154 5.59 -62.32 -34.88
C ARG A 154 4.61 -63.33 -35.49
N ARG A 155 3.36 -62.94 -35.76
CA ARG A 155 2.37 -63.80 -36.43
C ARG A 155 2.81 -64.23 -37.83
N ARG A 156 3.40 -63.32 -38.62
CA ARG A 156 3.95 -63.65 -39.95
C ARG A 156 5.15 -64.59 -39.90
N ARG A 157 6.03 -64.47 -38.90
CA ARG A 157 7.17 -65.40 -38.73
C ARG A 157 6.75 -66.80 -38.31
N VAL A 158 5.68 -66.94 -37.51
CA VAL A 158 5.15 -68.26 -37.11
C VAL A 158 4.43 -68.95 -38.28
N ALA A 159 3.73 -68.21 -39.15
CA ALA A 159 3.08 -68.76 -40.34
C ALA A 159 4.07 -69.25 -41.42
N ARG A 160 5.20 -68.56 -41.61
CA ARG A 160 6.23 -68.95 -42.59
C ARG A 160 7.03 -70.20 -42.21
N ARG A 161 7.00 -70.64 -40.94
CA ARG A 161 7.63 -71.92 -40.52
C ARG A 161 6.84 -73.17 -40.95
N LYS A 162 5.58 -73.05 -41.36
CA LYS A 162 4.77 -74.20 -41.80
C LYS A 162 4.86 -74.49 -43.31
N GLN A 163 5.51 -73.65 -44.12
CA GLN A 163 5.56 -73.80 -45.59
C GLN A 163 6.97 -74.00 -46.16
N ALA A 164 8.00 -74.13 -45.32
CA ALA A 164 9.35 -74.46 -45.77
C ALA A 164 9.71 -75.92 -45.44
N VAL A 165 9.04 -76.85 -46.13
CA VAL A 165 9.66 -78.15 -46.47
C VAL A 165 9.61 -78.23 -48.00
N PRO A 166 10.74 -77.97 -48.68
CA PRO A 166 10.81 -77.96 -50.14
C PRO A 166 10.66 -79.37 -50.71
N ALA A 167 10.00 -79.40 -51.88
CA ALA A 167 9.83 -80.55 -52.74
C ALA A 167 11.14 -80.98 -53.42
N SER A 168 11.12 -82.25 -53.84
CA SER A 168 11.92 -82.89 -54.90
C SER A 168 13.20 -83.61 -54.47
N PRO A 169 13.72 -84.56 -55.28
CA PRO A 169 13.05 -85.53 -56.17
C PRO A 169 13.64 -86.96 -56.05
N ASP A 170 12.96 -87.91 -56.71
CA ASP A 170 13.48 -89.12 -57.35
C ASP A 170 14.63 -89.93 -56.73
N GLY A 171 14.34 -91.22 -56.55
CA GLY A 171 14.98 -92.16 -57.47
C GLY A 171 15.66 -93.36 -56.84
N ALA A 172 15.21 -94.52 -57.34
CA ALA A 172 15.93 -95.78 -57.45
C ALA A 172 15.96 -96.71 -56.20
N GLY A 173 15.20 -97.81 -56.32
CA GLY A 173 15.64 -99.12 -55.81
C GLY A 173 16.92 -99.59 -56.52
N PRO A 174 17.28 -100.90 -56.56
CA PRO A 174 16.52 -102.08 -56.18
C PRO A 174 17.30 -103.05 -55.26
N ARG A 175 16.62 -104.06 -54.72
CA ARG A 175 16.89 -105.50 -54.90
C ARG A 175 16.01 -106.35 -53.99
#